data_AF-A0A9P5V5R2-F1
#
_entry.id   AF-A0A9P5V5R2-F1
#
_cell.length_a   1.000
_cell.length_b   1.000
_cell.length_c   1.000
_cell.angle_alpha   90.00
_cell.angle_beta   90.00
_cell.angle_gamma   90.00
#
_symmetry.space_group_name_H-M   'P 1'
#
loop_
_entity.id
_entity.type
_entity.pdbx_description
1 polymer ?
#
loop_
_entity_poly.entity_id
_entity_poly.type
_entity_poly.pdbx_seq_one_letter_code
_entity_poly.pdbx_strand_id
1 'polypeptide(L)'
;MWLFGYGSLIWRPDLEFEDSKVGYIKGHVRRFWQSSTDHRGTEEAPGRVVTLIPYDEFSQRFTDDDMHSSDQDDITWGVAYKIPESK
;
A
#
# COMPACT_ATOMS: atom_id res chain seq x y z
N MET A 1 -12.14 -15.19 1.07
CA MET A 1 -11.60 -14.01 0.35
C MET A 1 -10.21 -13.67 0.89
N TRP A 2 -9.31 -13.06 0.10
CA TRP A 2 -8.00 -12.61 0.58
C TRP A 2 -7.89 -11.09 0.51
N LEU A 3 -7.30 -10.47 1.53
CA LEU A 3 -7.03 -9.04 1.62
C LEU A 3 -5.51 -8.81 1.63
N PHE A 4 -5.00 -7.90 0.78
CA PHE A 4 -3.58 -7.58 0.73
C PHE A 4 -3.27 -6.29 1.51
N GLY A 5 -2.45 -6.41 2.55
CA GLY A 5 -1.92 -5.31 3.33
C GLY A 5 -0.61 -4.79 2.75
N TYR A 6 -0.60 -3.52 2.34
CA TYR A 6 0.57 -2.82 1.80
C TYR A 6 1.05 -1.66 2.68
N GLY A 7 0.38 -1.39 3.80
CA GLY A 7 0.67 -0.28 4.72
C GLY A 7 0.61 -0.70 6.17
N SER A 8 -0.14 0.03 7.01
CA SER A 8 -0.27 -0.26 8.44
C SER A 8 -0.72 -1.68 8.74
N LEU A 9 -1.54 -2.28 7.87
CA LEU A 9 -2.02 -3.65 8.02
C LEU A 9 -0.88 -4.68 8.12
N ILE A 10 0.31 -4.41 7.57
CA ILE A 10 1.46 -5.31 7.65
C ILE A 10 1.87 -5.56 9.11
N TRP A 11 1.84 -4.53 9.96
CA TRP A 11 2.31 -4.62 11.35
C TRP A 11 1.19 -4.48 12.39
N ARG A 12 0.03 -3.94 11.99
CA ARG A 12 -1.14 -3.76 12.83
C ARG A 12 -2.42 -4.15 12.06
N PRO A 13 -2.63 -5.45 11.81
CA PRO A 13 -3.86 -5.95 11.22
C PRO A 13 -4.98 -5.91 12.27
N ASP A 14 -5.84 -4.90 12.18
CA ASP A 14 -7.02 -4.76 13.03
C ASP A 14 -8.24 -5.44 12.38
N LEU A 15 -8.10 -6.75 12.12
CA LEU A 15 -9.08 -7.59 11.44
C LEU A 15 -8.91 -9.06 11.85
N GLU A 16 -10.00 -9.83 11.83
CA GLU A 16 -9.96 -11.28 12.00
C GLU A 16 -9.52 -11.97 10.70
N PHE A 17 -8.52 -12.85 10.79
CA PHE A 17 -8.02 -13.64 9.67
C PHE A 17 -7.66 -15.07 10.08
N GLU A 18 -7.82 -16.02 9.16
CA GLU A 18 -7.52 -17.45 9.39
C GLU A 18 -6.07 -17.80 9.06
N ASP A 19 -5.47 -17.09 8.11
CA ASP A 19 -4.11 -17.33 7.62
C ASP A 19 -3.48 -16.02 7.11
N SER A 20 -2.16 -15.95 7.12
CA SER A 20 -1.41 -14.83 6.54
C SER A 20 -0.18 -15.33 5.77
N LYS A 21 0.15 -14.67 4.67
CA LYS A 21 1.31 -14.98 3.82
C LYS A 21 2.06 -13.71 3.43
N VAL A 22 3.35 -13.67 3.70
CA VAL A 22 4.24 -12.62 3.16
C VAL A 22 4.44 -12.86 1.66
N GLY A 23 4.36 -11.80 0.87
CA GLY A 23 4.55 -11.88 -0.58
C GLY A 23 4.53 -10.51 -1.22
N TYR A 24 4.36 -10.48 -2.53
CA TYR A 24 4.25 -9.25 -3.30
C TYR A 24 3.12 -9.32 -4.32
N ILE A 25 2.64 -8.15 -4.72
CA ILE A 25 1.78 -7.97 -5.89
C ILE A 25 2.58 -7.36 -7.03
N LYS A 26 2.13 -7.58 -8.26
CA LYS A 26 2.68 -6.96 -9.48
C LYS A 26 1.78 -5.83 -9.98
N GLY A 27 2.34 -4.96 -10.81
CA GLY A 27 1.62 -3.89 -11.50
C GLY A 27 1.16 -2.76 -10.58
N HIS A 28 1.76 -2.63 -9.38
CA HIS A 28 1.42 -1.57 -8.44
C HIS A 28 2.68 -1.05 -7.76
N VAL A 29 2.74 0.28 -7.65
CA VAL A 29 3.83 1.02 -7.02
C VAL A 29 3.34 1.57 -5.69
N ARG A 30 4.11 1.37 -4.62
CA ARG A 30 3.81 1.96 -3.30
C ARG A 30 4.56 3.27 -3.09
N ARG A 31 3.82 4.34 -2.76
CA ARG A 31 4.39 5.66 -2.45
C ARG A 31 3.67 6.34 -1.28
N PHE A 32 4.37 7.21 -0.56
CA PHE A 32 3.82 8.03 0.53
C PHE A 32 3.10 9.29 0.00
N TRP A 33 2.19 9.13 -0.94
CA TRP A 33 1.55 10.26 -1.64
C TRP A 33 0.12 10.53 -1.17
N GLN A 34 -0.43 9.72 -0.28
CA GLN A 34 -1.73 9.96 0.33
C GLN A 34 -1.60 10.92 1.51
N SER A 35 -2.44 11.96 1.55
CA SER A 35 -2.52 12.87 2.70
C SER A 35 -3.24 12.19 3.88
N SER A 36 -2.78 12.43 5.11
CA SER A 36 -3.48 12.01 6.34
C SER A 36 -3.50 13.14 7.35
N THR A 37 -4.70 13.55 7.76
CA THR A 37 -4.93 14.64 8.73
C THR A 37 -5.41 14.14 10.09
N ASP A 38 -5.72 12.84 10.20
CA ASP A 38 -6.40 12.21 11.34
C ASP A 38 -5.53 11.19 12.10
N HIS A 39 -4.58 10.55 11.41
CA HIS A 39 -3.75 9.49 11.98
C HIS A 39 -2.25 9.80 12.04
N ARG A 40 -1.73 10.50 11.03
CA ARG A 40 -0.28 10.77 10.87
C ARG A 40 0.03 12.24 10.59
N GLY A 41 -0.93 13.13 10.83
CA GLY A 41 -0.80 14.58 10.73
C GLY A 41 -1.98 15.27 11.41
N THR A 42 -2.16 16.55 11.10
CA THR A 42 -3.33 17.35 11.48
C THR A 42 -3.92 18.04 10.25
N GLU A 43 -5.04 18.73 10.39
CA GLU A 43 -5.61 19.54 9.30
C GLU A 43 -4.66 20.67 8.86
N GLU A 44 -3.96 21.31 9.80
CA GLU A 44 -3.02 22.40 9.51
C GLU A 44 -1.66 21.92 9.00
N ALA A 45 -1.28 20.68 9.36
CA ALA A 45 -0.03 20.06 8.95
C ALA A 45 -0.27 18.58 8.57
N PRO A 46 -0.77 18.31 7.35
CA PRO A 46 -1.09 16.95 6.94
C PRO A 46 0.17 16.08 6.83
N GLY A 47 0.05 14.86 7.33
CA GLY A 47 1.05 13.82 7.15
C GLY A 47 0.96 13.16 5.79
N ARG A 48 1.91 12.27 5.52
CA ARG A 48 1.91 11.41 4.34
C ARG A 48 1.83 9.96 4.74
N VAL A 49 0.96 9.20 4.08
CA VAL A 49 0.80 7.76 4.26
C VAL A 49 0.90 7.04 2.92
N VAL A 50 1.14 5.73 2.96
CA VAL A 50 1.30 4.93 1.75
C VAL A 50 -0.01 4.74 1.01
N THR A 51 0.07 4.72 -0.31
CA THR A 51 -0.98 4.29 -1.23
C THR A 51 -0.38 3.41 -2.33
N LEU A 52 -1.23 2.69 -3.06
CA LEU A 52 -0.87 1.95 -4.25
C LEU A 52 -1.36 2.70 -5.49
N ILE A 53 -0.49 2.79 -6.49
CA ILE A 53 -0.79 3.38 -7.79
C ILE A 53 -0.59 2.26 -8.83
N PRO A 54 -1.55 2.03 -9.75
CA PRO A 54 -1.33 1.15 -10.88
C PRO A 54 -0.06 1.54 -11.65
N TYR A 55 0.78 0.56 -11.98
CA TYR A 55 2.09 0.82 -12.59
C TYR A 55 1.98 1.48 -13.96
N ASP A 56 0.94 1.15 -14.73
CA ASP A 56 0.65 1.78 -16.02
C ASP A 56 0.34 3.28 -15.86
N GLU A 57 -0.48 3.65 -14.87
CA GLU A 57 -0.72 5.05 -14.53
C GLU A 57 0.57 5.74 -14.06
N PHE A 58 1.32 5.07 -13.16
CA PHE A 58 2.53 5.63 -12.59
C PHE A 58 3.61 5.90 -13.65
N SER A 59 3.86 4.92 -14.50
CA SER A 59 4.87 4.99 -15.57
C SER A 59 4.54 6.02 -16.66
N GLN A 60 3.28 6.42 -16.81
CA GLN A 60 2.88 7.43 -17.78
C GLN A 60 2.90 8.84 -17.22
N ARG A 61 2.72 9.00 -15.90
CA ARG A 61 2.43 10.29 -15.28
C ARG A 61 3.50 10.81 -14.33
N PHE A 62 4.32 9.92 -13.76
CA PHE A 62 5.15 10.28 -12.60
C PHE A 62 6.60 9.83 -12.70
N THR A 63 6.98 9.03 -13.69
CA THR A 63 8.35 8.49 -13.84
C THR A 63 9.43 9.55 -13.93
N ASP A 64 9.20 10.62 -14.70
CA ASP A 64 10.18 11.70 -14.86
C ASP A 64 10.34 12.56 -13.59
N ASP A 65 9.30 12.61 -12.75
CA ASP A 65 9.25 13.41 -11.53
C ASP A 65 9.58 12.61 -10.25
N ASP A 66 9.59 11.27 -10.33
CA ASP A 66 9.83 10.42 -9.16
C ASP A 66 11.32 10.22 -8.87
N MET A 67 11.82 11.01 -7.91
CA MET A 67 13.18 10.85 -7.37
C MET A 67 13.40 9.53 -6.62
N HIS A 68 12.35 8.73 -6.44
CA HIS A 68 12.39 7.41 -5.80
C HIS A 68 12.14 6.26 -6.78
N SER A 69 12.24 6.51 -8.09
CA SER A 69 12.11 5.46 -9.10
C SER A 69 13.14 4.35 -8.88
N SER A 70 12.72 3.11 -9.13
CA SER A 70 13.55 1.92 -8.97
C SER A 70 13.25 0.88 -10.05
N ASP A 71 14.25 0.04 -10.35
CA ASP A 71 14.11 -1.08 -11.31
C ASP A 71 13.06 -2.14 -10.88
N GLN A 72 12.46 -1.99 -9.70
CA GLN A 72 11.46 -2.88 -9.11
C GLN A 72 10.12 -2.17 -8.83
N ASP A 73 9.86 -1.03 -9.47
CA ASP A 73 8.60 -0.31 -9.29
C ASP A 73 7.37 -1.09 -9.80
N ASP A 74 7.56 -2.18 -10.54
CA ASP A 74 6.48 -3.07 -10.96
C ASP A 74 5.99 -4.03 -9.86
N ILE A 75 6.67 -4.09 -8.70
CA ILE A 75 6.27 -4.94 -7.57
C ILE A 75 6.11 -4.18 -6.25
N THR A 76 5.16 -4.63 -5.43
CA THR A 76 5.01 -4.14 -4.05
C THR A 76 4.91 -5.30 -3.07
N TRP A 77 5.82 -5.33 -2.10
CA TRP A 77 5.81 -6.29 -0.99
C TRP A 77 4.80 -5.94 0.11
N GLY A 78 4.17 -6.96 0.66
CA GLY A 78 3.17 -6.85 1.72
C GLY A 78 2.79 -8.21 2.31
N VAL A 79 1.59 -8.27 2.89
CA VAL A 79 1.06 -9.49 3.52
C VAL A 79 -0.37 -9.73 3.03
N ALA A 80 -0.67 -10.94 2.57
CA ALA A 80 -2.02 -11.36 2.24
C ALA A 80 -2.67 -12.05 3.45
N TYR A 81 -3.88 -11.64 3.83
CA TYR A 81 -4.66 -12.19 4.93
C TYR A 81 -5.90 -12.92 4.39
N LYS A 82 -6.12 -14.16 4.83
CA LYS A 82 -7.32 -14.95 4.48
C LYS A 82 -8.45 -14.57 5.44
N ILE A 83 -9.50 -13.95 4.92
CA ILE A 83 -10.66 -13.53 5.71
C ILE A 83 -11.65 -14.71 5.82
N PRO A 84 -12.14 -15.05 7.03
CA PRO A 84 -13.17 -16.07 7.23
C PRO A 84 -14.40 -15.79 6.38
N GLU A 85 -15.06 -16.86 5.91
CA GLU A 85 -16.30 -16.73 5.12
C GLU A 85 -17.53 -16.40 5.98
N SER A 86 -17.49 -16.70 7.29
CA SER A 86 -18.56 -16.39 8.21
C SER A 86 -18.46 -14.96 8.74
N LYS A 87 -19.31 -14.08 8.21
CA LYS A 87 -19.81 -12.90 8.93
C LYS A 87 -21.32 -13.02 9.06
#